data_AF-A0AAV4LIX3-F1
#
_entry.id   AF-A0AAV4LIX3-F1
#
_cell.length_a   1.000
_cell.length_b   1.000
_cell.length_c   1.000
_cell.angle_alpha   90.00
_cell.angle_beta   90.00
_cell.angle_gamma   90.00
#
_symmetry.space_group_name_H-M   'P 1'
#
loop_
_entity.id
_entity.type
_entity.pdbx_description
1 polymer ?
#
loop_
_entity_poly.entity_id
_entity_poly.type
_entity_poly.pdbx_seq_one_letter_code
_entity_poly.pdbx_strand_id
1 'polypeptide(L)'
;MTELLNLNEFHLDVLREIGNIGAGHAATALSTLLQQEIQMKVPCVRIASFDEIADILGGAEQIVIGVFLRTVGEIPGNIFFSTDIG
;
A
#
# COMPACT_ATOMS: atom_id res chain seq x y z
N MET A 1 -19.45 -8.83 -12.55
CA MET A 1 -18.23 -9.24 -11.82
C MET A 1 -17.02 -9.46 -12.74
N THR A 2 -17.12 -9.16 -14.04
CA THR A 2 -16.06 -9.43 -15.04
C THR A 2 -15.34 -8.16 -15.54
N GLU A 3 -15.75 -6.96 -15.13
CA GLU A 3 -15.13 -5.70 -15.59
C GLU A 3 -14.06 -5.12 -14.65
N LEU A 4 -13.93 -5.60 -13.40
CA LEU A 4 -12.89 -5.16 -12.46
C LEU A 4 -11.46 -5.65 -12.84
N LEU A 5 -11.34 -6.58 -13.79
CA LEU A 5 -10.09 -7.27 -14.13
C LEU A 5 -9.34 -6.68 -15.34
N ASN A 6 -9.83 -5.60 -15.96
CA ASN A 6 -9.12 -4.97 -17.09
C ASN A 6 -8.20 -3.81 -16.67
N LEU A 7 -7.54 -3.96 -15.52
CA LEU A 7 -6.37 -3.13 -15.20
C LEU A 7 -5.21 -3.62 -16.06
N ASN A 8 -4.93 -2.89 -17.13
CA ASN A 8 -3.76 -3.13 -17.98
C ASN A 8 -2.51 -2.45 -17.37
N GLU A 9 -1.38 -2.63 -18.02
CA GLU A 9 -0.10 -2.07 -17.58
C GLU A 9 -0.16 -0.55 -17.39
N PHE A 10 -0.87 0.16 -18.27
CA PHE A 10 -1.04 1.61 -18.14
C PHE A 10 -1.77 1.98 -16.84
N HIS A 11 -2.86 1.29 -16.49
CA HIS A 11 -3.57 1.55 -15.24
C HIS A 11 -2.72 1.22 -14.01
N LEU A 12 -1.91 0.16 -14.06
CA LEU A 12 -0.97 -0.18 -12.98
C LEU A 12 0.12 0.88 -12.82
N ASP A 13 0.63 1.44 -13.92
CA ASP A 13 1.58 2.54 -13.89
C ASP A 13 0.99 3.81 -13.31
N VAL A 14 -0.26 4.13 -13.64
CA VAL A 14 -0.98 5.26 -13.02
C VAL A 14 -1.11 5.05 -11.51
N LEU A 15 -1.50 3.86 -11.06
CA LEU A 15 -1.58 3.55 -9.63
C LEU A 15 -0.22 3.63 -8.93
N ARG A 16 0.85 3.19 -9.60
CA ARG A 16 2.23 3.29 -9.10
C ARG A 16 2.65 4.75 -8.94
N GLU A 17 2.34 5.60 -9.90
CA GLU A 17 2.67 7.03 -9.81
C GLU A 17 1.90 7.74 -8.69
N ILE A 18 0.59 7.49 -8.58
CA ILE A 18 -0.23 8.02 -7.48
C ILE A 18 0.32 7.55 -6.13
N GLY A 19 0.64 6.26 -6.00
CA GLY A 19 1.22 5.69 -4.79
C GLY A 19 2.59 6.30 -4.45
N ASN A 20 3.45 6.49 -5.45
CA ASN A 20 4.77 7.09 -5.28
C ASN A 20 4.69 8.53 -4.78
N ILE A 21 3.80 9.36 -5.36
CA ILE A 21 3.57 10.74 -4.92
C ILE A 21 3.01 10.77 -3.48
N GLY A 22 1.98 9.98 -3.21
CA GLY A 22 1.34 9.93 -1.88
C GLY A 22 2.31 9.48 -0.79
N ALA A 23 3.08 8.42 -1.06
CA ALA A 23 4.08 7.92 -0.13
C ALA A 23 5.25 8.91 0.04
N GLY A 24 5.65 9.63 -1.01
CA GLY A 24 6.65 10.70 -0.92
C GLY A 24 6.22 11.86 -0.02
N HIS A 25 4.95 12.28 -0.12
CA HIS A 25 4.37 13.26 0.81
C HIS A 25 4.33 12.73 2.25
N ALA A 26 3.92 11.47 2.45
CA ALA A 26 3.92 10.85 3.78
C ALA A 26 5.33 10.76 4.37
N ALA A 27 6.35 10.39 3.57
CA ALA A 27 7.75 10.34 3.98
C ALA A 27 8.27 11.73 4.38
N THR A 28 7.93 12.78 3.62
CA THR A 28 8.30 14.17 3.95
C THR A 28 7.65 14.63 5.26
N ALA A 29 6.36 14.35 5.44
CA ALA A 29 5.65 14.68 6.68
C ALA A 29 6.26 13.94 7.88
N LEU A 30 6.55 12.65 7.73
CA LEU A 30 7.15 11.84 8.78
C LEU A 30 8.59 12.28 9.09
N SER A 31 9.40 12.60 8.08
CA SER A 31 10.74 13.19 8.24
C SER A 31 10.70 14.48 9.07
N THR A 32 9.72 15.35 8.78
CA THR A 32 9.52 16.59 9.54
C THR A 32 9.12 16.32 10.99
N LEU A 33 8.21 15.37 11.22
CA LEU A 33 7.74 14.99 12.56
C LEU A 33 8.85 14.37 13.41
N LEU A 34 9.70 13.54 12.81
CA LEU A 34 10.79 12.84 13.50
C LEU A 34 12.10 13.62 13.52
N GLN A 35 12.20 14.72 12.76
CA GLN A 35 13.43 15.49 12.54
C GLN A 35 14.58 14.61 12.02
N GLN A 36 14.26 13.65 11.16
CA GLN A 36 15.21 12.70 10.61
C GLN A 36 14.95 12.49 9.12
N GLU A 37 16.02 12.39 8.33
CA GLU A 37 15.90 12.02 6.92
C GLU A 37 15.22 10.65 6.78
N ILE A 38 14.18 10.60 5.93
CA ILE A 38 13.49 9.36 5.56
C ILE A 38 13.69 9.15 4.08
N GLN A 39 14.36 8.05 3.75
CA GLN A 39 14.55 7.61 2.37
C GLN A 39 13.49 6.58 2.03
N MET A 40 12.78 6.83 0.93
CA MET A 40 11.74 5.96 0.42
C MET A 40 12.18 5.37 -0.93
N LYS A 41 11.91 4.08 -1.15
CA LYS A 41 12.02 3.46 -2.48
C LYS A 41 10.69 3.59 -3.22
N VAL A 42 10.75 3.64 -4.55
CA VAL A 42 9.54 3.66 -5.39
C VAL A 42 8.69 2.42 -5.10
N PRO A 43 7.39 2.56 -4.77
CA PRO A 43 6.54 1.42 -4.47
C PRO A 43 6.26 0.57 -5.72
N CYS A 44 6.02 -0.72 -5.50
CA CYS A 44 5.53 -1.64 -6.54
C CYS A 44 4.02 -1.82 -6.38
N VAL A 45 3.31 -2.02 -7.49
CA VAL A 45 1.86 -2.26 -7.50
C VAL A 45 1.59 -3.61 -8.13
N ARG A 46 0.76 -4.42 -7.46
CA ARG A 46 0.29 -5.71 -7.94
C ARG A 46 -1.16 -5.89 -7.56
N ILE A 47 -1.92 -6.52 -8.46
CA ILE A 47 -3.26 -7.03 -8.15
C ILE A 47 -3.06 -8.42 -7.53
N ALA A 48 -3.57 -8.59 -6.32
CA ALA A 48 -3.54 -9.85 -5.60
C ALA A 48 -4.94 -10.16 -5.08
N SER A 49 -5.28 -11.43 -5.06
CA SER A 49 -6.41 -11.96 -4.31
C SER A 49 -6.15 -11.87 -2.81
N PHE A 50 -7.20 -11.97 -2.01
CA PHE A 50 -7.07 -11.83 -0.56
C PHE A 50 -6.28 -12.99 0.06
N ASP A 51 -6.43 -14.19 -0.49
CA ASP A 51 -5.70 -15.40 -0.09
C ASP A 51 -4.19 -15.30 -0.34
N GLU A 52 -3.76 -14.58 -1.38
CA GLU A 52 -2.34 -14.34 -1.65
C GLU A 52 -1.69 -13.40 -0.64
N ILE A 53 -2.45 -12.58 0.10
CA ILE A 53 -1.89 -11.55 1.00
C ILE A 53 -1.03 -12.18 2.11
N ALA A 54 -1.43 -13.33 2.65
CA ALA A 54 -0.66 -13.99 3.71
C ALA A 54 0.75 -14.38 3.23
N ASP A 55 0.84 -14.97 2.04
CA ASP A 55 2.13 -15.36 1.46
C ASP A 55 3.00 -14.14 1.14
N ILE A 56 2.39 -13.05 0.69
CA ILE A 56 3.08 -11.78 0.42
C ILE A 56 3.69 -11.20 1.69
N LEU A 57 3.04 -11.39 2.83
CA LEU A 57 3.47 -10.90 4.13
C LEU A 57 4.46 -11.83 4.84
N GLY A 58 4.88 -12.94 4.23
CA GLY A 58 5.84 -13.89 4.82
C GLY A 58 5.24 -15.19 5.36
N GLY A 59 3.96 -15.44 5.08
CA GLY A 59 3.23 -16.65 5.45
C GLY A 59 2.29 -16.44 6.64
N ALA A 60 1.39 -17.41 6.85
CA ALA A 60 0.31 -17.31 7.84
C ALA A 60 0.78 -17.15 9.30
N GLU A 61 2.00 -17.60 9.60
CA GLU A 61 2.60 -17.52 10.95
C GLU A 61 3.42 -16.24 11.17
N GLN A 62 3.61 -15.41 10.13
CA GLN A 62 4.38 -14.19 10.26
C GLN A 62 3.61 -13.17 11.09
N ILE A 63 4.20 -12.77 12.21
CA ILE A 63 3.64 -11.72 13.05
C ILE A 63 3.97 -10.36 12.43
N VAL A 64 2.93 -9.56 12.22
CA VAL A 64 3.03 -8.21 11.64
C VAL A 64 2.29 -7.20 12.51
N ILE A 65 2.74 -5.95 12.47
CA ILE A 65 1.99 -4.81 12.98
C ILE A 65 1.03 -4.37 11.89
N GLY A 66 -0.27 -4.38 12.17
CA GLY A 66 -1.31 -3.97 11.23
C GLY A 66 -1.99 -2.66 11.63
N VAL A 67 -2.22 -1.79 10.65
CA VAL A 67 -3.08 -0.60 10.78
C VAL A 67 -4.22 -0.73 9.78
N PHE A 68 -5.45 -0.76 10.29
CA PHE A 68 -6.66 -0.83 9.49
C PHE A 68 -7.34 0.53 9.39
N LEU A 69 -7.66 0.95 8.18
CA LEU A 69 -8.34 2.20 7.88
C LEU A 69 -9.54 1.91 6.98
N ARG A 70 -10.65 2.60 7.26
CA ARG A 70 -11.84 2.56 6.42
C ARG A 70 -12.02 3.91 5.73
N THR A 71 -12.17 3.89 4.40
CA THR A 71 -12.56 5.07 3.63
C THR A 71 -14.07 5.06 3.41
N VAL A 72 -14.67 6.24 3.48
CA VAL A 72 -16.11 6.46 3.24
C VAL A 72 -16.28 7.59 2.22
N GLY A 73 -17.43 7.63 1.54
CA GLY A 73 -17.72 8.65 0.53
C GLY A 73 -17.59 8.11 -0.90
N GLU A 74 -16.93 8.87 -1.78
CA GLU A 74 -16.89 8.60 -3.22
C GLU A 74 -16.10 7.34 -3.59
N ILE A 75 -15.08 6.99 -2.80
CA ILE A 75 -14.29 5.77 -2.96
C ILE A 75 -14.35 4.99 -1.64
N PRO A 76 -15.49 4.30 -1.37
CA PRO A 76 -15.64 3.51 -0.17
C PRO A 76 -14.76 2.27 -0.26
N GLY A 77 -14.07 1.95 0.82
CA GLY A 77 -13.10 0.86 0.82
C GLY A 77 -12.38 0.70 2.15
N ASN A 78 -11.46 -0.25 2.16
CA ASN A 78 -10.59 -0.51 3.30
C ASN A 78 -9.14 -0.43 2.83
N ILE A 79 -8.30 0.16 3.67
CA ILE A 79 -6.85 0.24 3.48
C ILE A 79 -6.20 -0.46 4.67
N PHE A 80 -5.27 -1.36 4.37
CA PHE A 80 -4.45 -2.03 5.37
C PHE A 80 -3.00 -1.61 5.17
N PHE A 81 -2.35 -1.17 6.24
CA PHE A 81 -0.91 -1.07 6.31
C PHE A 81 -0.40 -2.19 7.20
N SER A 82 0.73 -2.78 6.83
CA SER A 82 1.39 -3.80 7.61
C SER A 82 2.90 -3.62 7.57
N THR A 83 3.56 -3.85 8.69
CA THR A 83 5.02 -3.88 8.79
C THR A 83 5.45 -5.04 9.69
N ASP A 84 6.68 -5.50 9.53
CA ASP A 84 7.31 -6.40 10.48
C ASP A 84 7.45 -5.76 11.88
N ILE A 85 7.73 -6.59 12.89
CA ILE A 85 7.97 -6.13 14.27
C ILE A 85 9.46 -5.76 14.48
N GLY A 86 10.33 -6.08 13.52
CA GLY A 86 11.78 -5.85 13.56
C GLY A 86 12.56 -7.03 13.01
#